data_AF-A0A0D0BZZ2-F1
#
_entry.id   AF-A0A0D0BZZ2-F1
#
_cell.length_a   1.000
_cell.length_b   1.000
_cell.length_c   1.000
_cell.angle_alpha   90.00
_cell.angle_beta   90.00
_cell.angle_gamma   90.00
#
_symmetry.space_group_name_H-M   'P 1'
#
loop_
_entity.id
_entity.type
_entity.pdbx_description
1 polymer ?
#
loop_
_entity_poly.entity_id
_entity_poly.type
_entity_poly.pdbx_seq_one_letter_code
_entity_poly.pdbx_strand_id
1 'polypeptide(L)'
;GTPDPQATPQNHFNVNNLLTDGHLSAYKHKGGHLRPLTKSKLTTSLSSAAKRAGIKPLKGHSVRIVFTLKYLHRNVPFDVIKIKGRLASDAFLDHLPRHAQILARTYRLPLEGCLRYTIPPIRR
;
A
#
# COMPACT_ATOMS: atom_id res chain seq x y z
N GLY A 1 14.73 8.55 -2.34
CA GLY A 1 15.39 7.28 -2.71
C GLY A 1 14.37 6.15 -2.73
N THR A 2 14.52 5.20 -3.63
CA THR A 2 13.70 3.98 -3.66
C THR A 2 14.02 3.15 -2.42
N PRO A 3 13.05 2.82 -1.55
CA PRO A 3 13.31 1.92 -0.42
C PRO A 3 13.76 0.56 -0.96
N ASP A 4 14.93 0.11 -0.56
CA ASP A 4 15.41 -1.23 -0.89
C ASP A 4 14.51 -2.27 -0.20
N PRO A 5 13.87 -3.16 -0.98
CA PRO A 5 12.93 -4.15 -0.45
C PRO A 5 13.59 -5.20 0.46
N GLN A 6 14.92 -5.36 0.42
CA GLN A 6 15.67 -6.25 1.31
C GLN A 6 16.26 -5.51 2.51
N ALA A 7 16.81 -4.30 2.30
CA ALA A 7 17.37 -3.52 3.41
C ALA A 7 16.31 -3.08 4.42
N THR A 8 15.08 -2.79 3.98
CA THR A 8 14.03 -2.30 4.89
C THR A 8 13.58 -3.37 5.90
N PRO A 9 13.26 -4.62 5.49
CA PRO A 9 13.02 -5.71 6.44
C PRO A 9 14.23 -6.05 7.31
N GLN A 10 15.45 -6.05 6.75
CA GLN A 10 16.65 -6.37 7.52
C GLN A 10 16.90 -5.35 8.63
N ASN A 11 16.76 -4.06 8.32
CA ASN A 11 16.84 -3.02 9.33
C ASN A 11 15.74 -3.16 10.40
N HIS A 12 14.53 -3.56 10.00
CA HIS A 12 13.44 -3.83 10.94
C HIS A 12 13.78 -4.98 11.90
N PHE A 13 14.39 -6.07 11.42
CA PHE A 13 14.86 -7.17 12.28
C PHE A 13 15.95 -6.71 13.25
N ASN A 14 16.95 -5.99 12.74
CA ASN A 14 18.10 -5.54 13.52
C ASN A 14 17.71 -4.54 14.62
N VAL A 15 16.83 -3.58 14.32
CA VAL A 15 16.45 -2.53 15.27
C VAL A 15 15.46 -3.04 16.32
N ASN A 16 14.55 -3.94 15.92
CA ASN A 16 13.47 -4.38 16.81
C ASN A 16 13.78 -5.66 17.58
N ASN A 17 14.94 -6.31 17.35
CA ASN A 17 15.38 -7.53 18.03
C ASN A 17 14.22 -8.52 18.21
N LEU A 18 13.60 -8.91 17.10
CA LEU A 18 12.45 -9.80 17.15
C LEU A 18 12.89 -11.15 17.73
N LEU A 19 12.13 -11.65 18.71
CA LEU A 19 12.26 -13.03 19.17
C LEU A 19 12.05 -13.97 17.97
N THR A 20 12.84 -15.03 17.87
CA THR A 20 12.81 -16.01 16.76
C THR A 20 11.41 -16.60 16.54
N ASP A 21 10.61 -16.71 17.61
CA ASP A 21 9.23 -17.21 17.59
C ASP A 21 8.17 -16.11 17.77
N GLY A 22 8.55 -14.85 17.64
CA GLY A 22 7.68 -13.69 17.82
C GLY A 22 6.95 -13.25 16.55
N HIS A 23 5.91 -12.42 16.71
CA HIS A 23 5.26 -11.80 15.56
C HIS A 23 6.20 -10.84 14.82
N LEU A 24 6.21 -10.92 13.48
CA LEU A 24 7.01 -10.06 12.60
C LEU A 24 6.86 -8.56 12.89
N SER A 25 5.66 -8.14 13.27
CA SER A 25 5.37 -6.77 13.69
C SER A 25 4.79 -6.78 15.09
N ALA A 26 5.51 -6.17 16.03
CA ALA A 26 5.11 -6.02 17.42
C ALA A 26 5.36 -4.58 17.90
N TYR A 27 4.74 -4.20 19.02
CA TYR A 27 5.00 -2.92 19.67
C TYR A 27 5.18 -3.12 21.18
N LYS A 28 6.03 -2.29 21.79
CA LYS A 28 6.21 -2.27 23.25
C LYS A 28 4.94 -1.70 23.91
N HIS A 29 4.34 -2.47 24.79
CA HIS A 29 3.22 -2.05 25.63
C HIS A 29 3.75 -1.54 26.99
N LYS A 30 2.87 -0.93 27.79
CA LYS A 30 3.17 -0.59 29.19
C LYS A 30 3.76 -1.81 29.90
N GLY A 31 4.89 -1.62 30.58
CA GLY A 31 5.65 -2.70 31.25
C GLY A 31 6.72 -3.39 30.39
N GLY A 32 6.99 -2.91 29.16
CA GLY A 32 8.09 -3.42 28.33
C GLY A 32 7.76 -4.68 27.52
N HIS A 33 6.61 -5.31 27.77
CA HIS A 33 6.15 -6.48 27.02
C HIS A 33 5.85 -6.15 25.55
N LEU A 34 6.30 -7.02 24.63
CA LEU A 34 5.98 -6.93 23.21
C LEU A 34 4.58 -7.51 22.96
N ARG A 35 3.74 -6.75 22.25
CA ARG A 35 2.42 -7.20 21.79
C ARG A 35 2.35 -7.26 20.27
N PRO A 36 1.60 -8.21 19.69
CA PRO A 36 1.37 -8.24 18.24
C PRO A 36 0.79 -6.91 17.76
N LEU A 37 1.24 -6.43 16.60
CA LEU A 37 0.78 -5.16 16.05
C LEU A 37 -0.71 -5.24 15.69
N THR A 38 -1.53 -4.45 16.38
CA THR A 38 -2.96 -4.39 16.13
C THR A 38 -3.29 -3.39 15.01
N LYS A 39 -4.43 -3.57 14.35
CA LYS A 39 -4.96 -2.62 13.36
C LYS A 39 -5.05 -1.20 13.92
N SER A 40 -5.50 -1.07 15.18
CA SER A 40 -5.63 0.24 15.84
C SER A 40 -4.27 0.92 15.96
N LYS A 41 -3.25 0.23 16.51
CA LYS A 41 -1.92 0.81 16.64
C LYS A 41 -1.24 1.13 15.33
N LEU A 42 -1.39 0.29 14.32
CA LEU A 42 -0.90 0.60 12.97
C LEU A 42 -1.56 1.88 12.42
N THR A 43 -2.89 1.98 12.53
CA THR A 43 -3.65 3.14 12.00
C THR A 43 -3.31 4.42 12.75
N THR A 44 -3.18 4.36 14.08
CA THR A 44 -2.74 5.49 14.90
C THR A 44 -1.34 5.94 14.49
N SER A 45 -0.39 5.01 14.37
CA SER A 45 0.99 5.32 13.96
C SER A 45 1.04 6.01 12.59
N LEU A 46 0.29 5.47 11.61
CA LEU A 46 0.19 6.04 10.28
C LEU A 46 -0.43 7.43 10.29
N SER A 47 -1.46 7.64 11.11
CA SER A 47 -2.12 8.95 11.27
C SER A 47 -1.18 9.98 11.89
N SER A 48 -0.42 9.58 12.92
CA SER A 48 0.60 10.44 13.52
C SER A 48 1.71 10.80 12.55
N ALA A 49 2.20 9.84 11.76
CA ALA A 49 3.21 10.09 10.73
C ALA A 49 2.69 11.03 9.64
N ALA A 50 1.46 10.81 9.14
CA ALA A 50 0.82 11.69 8.17
C ALA A 50 0.67 13.12 8.70
N LYS A 51 0.21 13.28 9.96
CA LYS A 51 0.11 14.59 10.61
C LYS A 51 1.45 15.31 10.69
N ARG A 52 2.54 14.61 11.07
CA ARG A 52 3.89 15.17 11.10
C ARG A 52 4.38 15.59 9.70
N ALA A 53 3.95 14.89 8.66
CA ALA A 53 4.27 15.22 7.27
C ALA A 53 3.32 16.27 6.66
N GLY A 54 2.34 16.80 7.41
CA GLY A 54 1.34 17.73 6.88
C GLY A 54 0.32 17.09 5.92
N ILE A 55 0.23 15.76 5.90
CA ILE A 55 -0.66 14.99 5.01
C ILE A 55 -1.90 14.54 5.78
N LYS A 56 -3.05 14.51 5.11
CA LYS A 56 -4.29 13.97 5.70
C LYS A 56 -4.09 12.50 6.13
N PRO A 57 -4.55 12.09 7.32
CA PRO A 57 -4.41 10.72 7.80
C PRO A 57 -4.88 9.68 6.79
N LEU A 58 -4.02 8.71 6.50
CA LEU A 58 -4.29 7.63 5.56
C LEU A 58 -5.12 6.54 6.24
N LYS A 59 -6.22 6.12 5.62
CA LYS A 59 -6.98 4.94 6.06
C LYS A 59 -6.27 3.68 5.56
N GLY A 60 -6.35 2.57 6.30
CA GLY A 60 -5.73 1.30 5.89
C GLY A 60 -6.19 0.81 4.50
N HIS A 61 -7.44 1.10 4.12
CA HIS A 61 -7.96 0.81 2.78
C HIS A 61 -7.24 1.63 1.69
N SER A 62 -6.91 2.90 1.98
CA SER A 62 -6.17 3.77 1.08
C SER A 62 -4.78 3.21 0.75
N VAL A 63 -4.13 2.52 1.70
CA VAL A 63 -2.83 1.88 1.46
C VAL A 63 -2.94 0.76 0.41
N ARG A 64 -4.00 -0.06 0.47
CA ARG A 64 -4.25 -1.10 -0.54
C ARG A 64 -4.56 -0.50 -1.92
N ILE A 65 -5.37 0.56 -1.97
CA ILE A 65 -5.66 1.27 -3.22
C ILE A 65 -4.37 1.85 -3.84
N VAL A 66 -3.58 2.58 -3.04
CA VAL A 66 -2.33 3.20 -3.50
C VAL A 66 -1.32 2.14 -3.93
N PHE A 67 -1.25 1.00 -3.24
CA PHE A 67 -0.43 -0.14 -3.66
C PHE A 67 -0.85 -0.63 -5.04
N THR A 68 -2.13 -0.93 -5.25
CA THR A 68 -2.62 -1.43 -6.55
C THR A 68 -2.35 -0.44 -7.68
N LEU A 69 -2.63 0.85 -7.46
CA LEU A 69 -2.35 1.90 -8.44
C LEU A 69 -0.86 1.98 -8.80
N LYS A 70 0.03 1.91 -7.80
CA LYS A 70 1.48 1.98 -8.03
C LYS A 70 2.00 0.83 -8.90
N TYR A 71 1.42 -0.36 -8.78
CA TYR A 71 1.81 -1.51 -9.61
C TYR A 71 1.19 -1.46 -11.00
N LEU A 72 -0.04 -0.97 -11.13
CA LEU A 72 -0.65 -0.72 -12.44
C LEU A 72 0.11 0.34 -13.24
N HIS A 73 0.57 1.41 -12.60
CA HIS A 73 1.46 2.40 -13.23
C HIS A 73 2.79 1.80 -13.73
N ARG A 74 3.20 0.64 -13.22
CA ARG A 74 4.38 -0.09 -13.67
C ARG A 74 4.06 -1.16 -14.72
N ASN A 75 2.86 -1.09 -15.31
CA ASN A 75 2.34 -2.06 -16.28
C ASN A 75 2.31 -3.51 -15.74
N VAL A 76 2.18 -3.69 -14.43
CA VAL A 76 2.00 -5.02 -13.84
C VAL A 76 0.55 -5.45 -14.06
N PRO A 77 0.30 -6.62 -14.66
CA PRO A 77 -1.05 -7.11 -14.91
C PRO A 77 -1.90 -7.20 -13.62
N PHE A 78 -3.21 -6.91 -13.74
CA PHE A 78 -4.10 -6.84 -12.58
C PHE A 78 -4.26 -8.17 -11.85
N ASP A 79 -4.27 -9.29 -12.57
CA ASP A 79 -4.26 -10.66 -12.05
C ASP A 79 -3.04 -10.92 -11.14
N VAL A 80 -1.86 -10.46 -11.52
CA VAL A 80 -0.64 -10.53 -10.68
C VAL A 80 -0.82 -9.71 -9.41
N ILE A 81 -1.42 -8.52 -9.51
CA ILE A 81 -1.69 -7.67 -8.35
C ILE A 81 -2.79 -8.27 -7.46
N LYS A 82 -3.76 -8.97 -8.03
CA LYS A 82 -4.84 -9.66 -7.30
C LYS A 82 -4.26 -10.73 -6.39
N ILE A 83 -3.34 -11.54 -6.91
CA ILE A 83 -2.58 -12.54 -6.14
C ILE A 83 -1.72 -11.85 -5.06
N LYS A 84 -0.92 -10.85 -5.46
CA LYS A 84 0.03 -10.16 -4.56
C LYS A 84 -0.67 -9.38 -3.45
N GLY A 85 -1.83 -8.80 -3.74
CA GLY A 85 -2.66 -8.02 -2.83
C GLY A 85 -3.68 -8.83 -2.05
N ARG A 86 -3.82 -10.13 -2.34
CA ARG A 86 -4.90 -11.00 -1.83
C ARG A 86 -6.28 -10.35 -2.01
N LEU A 87 -6.51 -9.80 -3.20
CA LEU A 87 -7.79 -9.20 -3.57
C LEU A 87 -8.73 -10.32 -4.01
N ALA A 88 -9.87 -10.47 -3.33
CA ALA A 88 -10.82 -11.55 -3.59
C ALA A 88 -11.66 -11.31 -4.86
N SER A 89 -11.94 -10.05 -5.18
CA SER A 89 -12.85 -9.68 -6.26
C SER A 89 -12.22 -8.67 -7.23
N ASP A 90 -12.85 -8.57 -8.39
CA ASP A 90 -12.50 -7.61 -9.44
C ASP A 90 -13.19 -6.24 -9.25
N ALA A 91 -13.82 -6.00 -8.09
CA ALA A 91 -14.50 -4.73 -7.76
C ALA A 91 -13.56 -3.51 -7.82
N PHE A 92 -12.24 -3.73 -7.79
CA PHE A 92 -11.25 -2.67 -8.00
C PHE A 92 -11.24 -2.16 -9.45
N LEU A 93 -11.58 -3.01 -10.44
CA LEU A 93 -11.67 -2.62 -11.84
C LEU A 93 -12.71 -1.51 -12.04
N ASP A 94 -13.80 -1.53 -11.29
CA ASP A 94 -14.83 -0.49 -11.33
C ASP A 94 -14.31 0.89 -10.87
N HIS A 95 -13.20 0.92 -10.13
CA HIS A 95 -12.59 2.16 -9.66
C HIS A 95 -11.51 2.69 -10.60
N LEU A 96 -11.03 1.87 -11.55
CA LEU A 96 -9.96 2.24 -12.47
C LEU A 96 -10.33 3.39 -13.41
N PRO A 97 -11.51 3.43 -14.07
CA PRO A 97 -11.88 4.56 -14.92
C PRO A 97 -11.96 5.89 -14.16
N ARG A 98 -12.52 5.88 -12.94
CA ARG A 98 -12.56 7.06 -12.07
C ARG A 98 -11.15 7.51 -11.67
N HIS A 99 -10.24 6.57 -11.44
CA HIS A 99 -8.85 6.89 -11.16
C HIS A 99 -8.12 7.48 -12.38
N ALA A 100 -8.34 6.97 -13.60
CA ALA A 100 -7.79 7.56 -14.82
C ALA A 100 -8.22 9.02 -14.98
N GLN A 101 -9.50 9.33 -14.72
CA GLN A 101 -10.02 10.70 -14.78
C GLN A 101 -9.38 11.62 -13.74
N ILE A 102 -9.19 11.14 -12.50
CA ILE A 102 -8.51 11.90 -11.44
C ILE A 102 -7.06 12.16 -11.83
N LEU A 103 -6.34 11.14 -12.31
CA LEU A 103 -4.94 11.27 -12.73
C LEU A 103 -4.78 12.23 -13.91
N ALA A 104 -5.61 12.09 -14.94
CA ALA A 104 -5.63 12.97 -16.10
C ALA A 104 -5.86 14.43 -15.67
N ARG A 105 -6.80 14.67 -14.75
CA ARG A 105 -7.07 16.01 -14.22
C ARG A 105 -5.93 16.55 -13.37
N THR A 106 -5.41 15.77 -12.42
CA THR A 106 -4.37 16.20 -11.47
C THR A 106 -3.05 16.48 -12.17
N TYR A 107 -2.67 15.65 -13.13
CA TYR A 107 -1.39 15.73 -13.82
C TYR A 107 -1.48 16.35 -15.22
N ARG A 108 -2.67 16.85 -15.61
CA ARG A 108 -2.95 17.40 -16.96
C ARG A 108 -2.50 16.47 -18.09
N LEU A 109 -2.66 15.17 -17.91
CA LEU A 109 -2.31 14.17 -18.90
C LEU A 109 -3.51 13.87 -19.81
N PRO A 110 -3.28 13.50 -21.09
CA PRO A 110 -4.35 13.00 -21.96
C PRO A 110 -5.01 11.77 -21.33
N LEU A 111 -6.35 11.74 -21.31
CA LEU A 111 -7.12 10.63 -20.75
C LEU A 111 -6.73 9.29 -21.40
N GLU A 112 -6.50 9.27 -22.71
CA GLU A 112 -6.04 8.10 -23.47
C GLU A 112 -4.70 7.55 -22.97
N GLY A 113 -3.78 8.44 -22.54
CA GLY A 113 -2.52 8.05 -21.91
C GLY A 113 -2.74 7.42 -20.54
N CYS A 114 -3.77 7.84 -19.81
CA CYS A 114 -4.17 7.24 -18.54
C CYS A 114 -4.95 5.91 -18.71
N LEU A 115 -5.71 5.75 -19.80
CA LEU A 115 -6.52 4.55 -20.07
C LEU A 115 -5.65 3.29 -20.19
N ARG A 116 -4.43 3.40 -20.73
CA ARG A 116 -3.47 2.29 -20.83
C ARG A 116 -3.09 1.69 -19.47
N TYR A 117 -3.22 2.45 -18.38
CA TYR A 117 -2.94 1.98 -17.01
C TYR A 117 -4.17 1.42 -16.29
N THR A 118 -5.37 1.63 -16.84
CA THR A 118 -6.65 1.37 -16.16
C THR A 118 -7.54 0.36 -16.88
N ILE A 119 -7.21 -0.02 -18.11
CA ILE A 119 -7.87 -1.10 -18.84
C ILE A 119 -6.92 -2.29 -18.81
N PRO A 120 -7.21 -3.36 -18.04
CA PRO A 120 -6.45 -4.60 -18.16
C PRO A 120 -6.56 -5.11 -19.59
N PRO A 121 -5.48 -5.66 -20.19
CA PRO A 121 -5.60 -6.30 -21.49
C PRO A 121 -6.67 -7.38 -21.40
N ILE A 122 -7.72 -7.27 -22.22
CA ILE A 122 -8.78 -8.26 -22.31
C ILE A 122 -8.12 -9.54 -22.81
N ARG A 123 -7.88 -10.50 -21.92
CA ARG A 123 -7.51 -11.85 -22.31
C ARG A 123 -8.81 -12.55 -22.72
N ARG A 124 -8.99 -12.71 -24.03
CA ARG A 124 -9.94 -13.67 -24.59
C ARG A 124 -9.45 -15.09 -24.33
#